data_AF-A0A9P3KRE8-F1
#
_entry.id   AF-A0A9P3KRE8-F1
#
_cell.length_a   1.000
_cell.length_b   1.000
_cell.length_c   1.000
_cell.angle_alpha   90.00
_cell.angle_beta   90.00
_cell.angle_gamma   90.00
#
_symmetry.space_group_name_H-M   'P 1'
#
loop_
_entity.id
_entity.type
_entity.pdbx_description
1 polymer ?
#
loop_
_entity_poly.entity_id
_entity_poly.type
_entity_poly.pdbx_seq_one_letter_code
_entity_poly.pdbx_strand_id
1 'polypeptide(L)'
;MQFLLPASFTPDNTPVPTNPAVRVHQLPARLIGALTFSGLTTDSVLQQRSQELRSALEKAGYGIAGQYVLARYNDPFTIPWFRTNEILYPLKEGSRKESGS
;
A
#
# COMPACT_ATOMS: atom_id res chain seq x y z
N MET A 1 11.14 -2.91 -3.83
CA MET A 1 11.05 -1.66 -3.05
C MET A 1 10.66 -0.54 -4.00
N GLN A 2 9.84 0.40 -3.56
CA GLN A 2 9.40 1.54 -4.36
C GLN A 2 9.63 2.82 -3.56
N PHE A 3 9.92 3.91 -4.25
CA PHE A 3 10.05 5.24 -3.69
C PHE A 3 9.08 6.16 -4.44
N LEU A 4 8.38 7.01 -3.70
CA LEU A 4 7.46 7.99 -4.28
C LEU A 4 8.20 9.31 -4.45
N LEU A 5 8.12 9.88 -5.66
CA LEU A 5 8.65 11.20 -5.92
C LEU A 5 7.77 12.27 -5.26
N PRO A 6 8.36 13.36 -4.75
CA PRO A 6 7.61 14.53 -4.28
C PRO A 6 6.70 15.09 -5.37
N ALA A 7 5.60 15.74 -4.97
CA ALA A 7 4.60 16.27 -5.89
C ALA A 7 5.11 17.32 -6.90
N SER A 8 6.27 17.94 -6.64
CA SER A 8 6.93 18.87 -7.56
C SER A 8 7.52 18.21 -8.80
N PHE A 9 7.65 16.88 -8.80
CA PHE A 9 8.17 16.13 -9.94
C PHE A 9 7.05 15.72 -10.90
N THR A 10 7.28 16.00 -12.19
CA THR A 10 6.46 15.63 -13.34
C THR A 10 7.24 14.67 -14.23
N PRO A 11 6.58 14.00 -15.20
CA PRO A 11 7.30 13.18 -16.18
C PRO A 11 8.43 13.93 -16.90
N ASP A 12 8.26 15.25 -17.12
CA ASP A 12 9.23 16.07 -17.87
C ASP A 12 10.47 16.48 -17.06
N ASN A 13 10.36 16.56 -15.73
CA ASN A 13 11.44 17.02 -14.85
C ASN A 13 12.01 15.91 -13.94
N THR A 14 11.47 14.69 -14.02
CA THR A 14 11.91 13.56 -13.21
C THR A 14 13.35 13.19 -13.60
N PRO A 15 14.31 13.19 -12.65
CA PRO A 15 15.70 12.88 -12.97
C PRO A 15 15.82 11.46 -13.50
N VAL A 16 16.59 11.30 -14.57
CA VAL A 16 16.91 9.98 -15.12
C VAL A 16 17.79 9.24 -14.12
N PRO A 17 17.40 8.04 -13.67
CA PRO A 17 18.23 7.26 -12.76
C PRO A 17 19.57 6.92 -13.40
N THR A 18 20.67 7.14 -12.69
CA THR A 18 22.01 6.75 -13.14
C THR A 18 22.24 5.24 -13.05
N ASN A 19 21.46 4.54 -12.23
CA ASN A 19 21.50 3.10 -12.10
C ASN A 19 20.44 2.44 -13.01
N PRO A 20 20.83 1.58 -13.97
CA PRO A 20 19.89 0.96 -14.91
C PRO A 20 18.89 -0.03 -14.27
N ALA A 21 19.14 -0.47 -13.04
CA ALA A 21 18.20 -1.30 -12.26
C ALA A 21 17.02 -0.48 -11.71
N VAL A 22 17.11 0.85 -11.70
CA VAL A 22 16.05 1.74 -11.25
C VAL A 22 15.25 2.21 -12.46
N ARG A 23 13.93 2.04 -12.41
CA ARG A 23 13.01 2.52 -13.44
C ARG A 23 11.97 3.45 -12.83
N VAL A 24 11.68 4.51 -13.56
CA VAL A 24 10.59 5.44 -13.23
C VAL A 24 9.31 4.91 -13.86
N HIS A 25 8.26 4.82 -13.06
CA HIS A 25 6.94 4.40 -13.51
C HIS A 25 5.88 5.37 -12.99
N GLN A 26 4.95 5.76 -13.87
CA GLN A 26 3.77 6.50 -13.45
C GLN A 26 2.73 5.50 -12.92
N LEU A 27 2.28 5.72 -11.68
CA LEU A 27 1.23 4.92 -11.07
C LEU A 27 -0.12 5.60 -11.36
N PRO A 28 -1.08 4.91 -12.00
CA PRO A 28 -2.42 5.48 -12.21
C PRO A 28 -3.14 5.64 -10.86
N ALA A 29 -4.12 6.53 -10.84
CA ALA A 29 -5.04 6.65 -9.73
C ALA A 29 -5.73 5.29 -9.48
N ARG A 30 -5.85 4.90 -8.21
CA ARG A 30 -6.43 3.62 -7.80
C ARG A 30 -7.02 3.72 -6.41
N LEU A 31 -8.07 2.93 -6.16
CA LEU A 31 -8.65 2.79 -4.84
C LEU A 31 -7.84 1.78 -4.02
N ILE A 32 -7.48 2.13 -2.78
CA ILE A 32 -6.69 1.30 -1.88
C ILE A 32 -7.45 1.11 -0.57
N GLY A 33 -7.57 -0.14 -0.11
CA GLY A 33 -7.92 -0.45 1.27
C GLY A 33 -6.65 -0.46 2.12
N ALA A 34 -6.67 0.18 3.29
CA ALA A 34 -5.51 0.30 4.17
C ALA A 34 -5.83 -0.22 5.58
N LEU A 35 -4.85 -0.90 6.19
CA LEU A 35 -4.86 -1.27 7.61
C LEU A 35 -3.55 -0.82 8.25
N THR A 36 -3.64 0.17 9.13
CA THR A 36 -2.50 0.69 9.89
C THR A 36 -2.28 -0.13 11.16
N PHE A 37 -1.02 -0.47 11.46
CA PHE A 37 -0.64 -1.23 12.65
C PHE A 37 0.77 -0.86 13.14
N SER A 38 1.00 -1.07 14.44
CA SER A 38 2.30 -0.86 15.08
C SER A 38 3.03 -2.17 15.34
N GLY A 39 4.33 -2.09 15.63
CA GLY A 39 5.14 -3.22 16.03
C GLY A 39 6.01 -3.80 14.91
N LEU A 40 6.31 -5.10 15.06
CA LEU A 40 7.18 -5.83 14.15
C LEU A 40 6.46 -6.24 12.87
N THR A 41 7.24 -6.44 11.80
CA THR A 41 6.76 -6.85 10.47
C THR A 41 7.30 -8.24 10.12
N THR A 42 7.15 -9.20 11.04
CA THR A 42 7.47 -10.61 10.77
C THR A 42 6.44 -11.21 9.81
N ASP A 43 6.80 -12.27 9.08
CA ASP A 43 5.89 -12.89 8.10
C ASP A 43 4.56 -13.31 8.70
N SER A 44 4.56 -13.84 9.93
CA SER A 44 3.35 -14.20 10.68
C SER A 44 2.44 -13.00 10.94
N VAL A 45 3.00 -11.87 11.38
CA VAL A 45 2.24 -10.63 11.63
C VAL A 45 1.70 -10.08 10.32
N LEU A 46 2.52 -10.05 9.26
CA LEU A 46 2.11 -9.57 7.95
C LEU A 46 0.96 -10.41 7.39
N GLN A 47 1.04 -11.74 7.49
CA GLN A 47 -0.02 -12.65 7.07
C GLN A 47 -1.30 -12.42 7.85
N GLN A 48 -1.22 -12.29 9.19
CA GLN A 48 -2.38 -12.03 10.03
C GLN A 48 -3.06 -10.70 9.66
N ARG A 49 -2.30 -9.61 9.57
CA ARG A 49 -2.83 -8.27 9.23
C ARG A 49 -3.37 -8.22 7.80
N SER A 50 -2.73 -8.92 6.87
CA SER A 50 -3.20 -9.08 5.51
C SER A 50 -4.55 -9.79 5.45
N GLN A 51 -4.72 -10.90 6.16
CA GLN A 51 -5.99 -11.63 6.20
C GLN A 51 -7.10 -10.85 6.90
N GLU A 52 -6.76 -10.12 7.96
CA GLU A 52 -7.66 -9.21 8.68
C GLU A 52 -8.25 -8.16 7.73
N LEU A 53 -7.38 -7.40 7.05
CA LEU A 53 -7.81 -6.37 6.10
C LEU A 53 -8.60 -6.96 4.93
N ARG A 54 -8.11 -8.07 4.35
CA ARG A 54 -8.80 -8.74 3.24
C ARG A 54 -10.22 -9.14 3.62
N SER A 55 -10.39 -9.77 4.78
CA SER A 55 -11.70 -10.20 5.27
C SER A 55 -12.63 -9.01 5.52
N ALA A 56 -12.10 -7.91 6.06
CA ALA A 56 -12.89 -6.69 6.28
C ALA A 56 -13.35 -6.06 4.97
N LEU A 57 -12.48 -5.99 3.96
CA LEU A 57 -12.80 -5.47 2.63
C LEU A 57 -13.84 -6.32 1.91
N GLU A 58 -13.68 -7.65 1.95
CA GLU A 58 -14.64 -8.59 1.34
C GLU A 58 -16.02 -8.50 2.01
N LYS A 59 -16.07 -8.39 3.35
CA LYS A 59 -17.33 -8.17 4.09
C LYS A 59 -18.00 -6.83 3.75
N ALA A 60 -17.20 -5.80 3.48
CA ALA A 60 -17.69 -4.49 3.04
C ALA A 60 -18.07 -4.46 1.55
N GLY A 61 -17.95 -5.58 0.83
CA GLY A 61 -18.35 -5.72 -0.57
C GLY A 61 -17.27 -5.31 -1.58
N TYR A 62 -16.07 -4.94 -1.14
CA TYR A 62 -14.99 -4.55 -2.04
C TYR A 62 -14.28 -5.76 -2.65
N GLY A 63 -14.01 -5.68 -3.95
CA GLY A 63 -13.20 -6.68 -4.64
C GLY A 63 -11.72 -6.34 -4.58
N ILE A 64 -10.87 -7.30 -4.24
CA ILE A 64 -9.40 -7.14 -4.28
C ILE A 64 -8.91 -7.28 -5.73
N ALA A 65 -8.07 -6.34 -6.18
CA ALA A 65 -7.53 -6.30 -7.53
C ALA A 65 -6.11 -6.89 -7.66
N GLY A 66 -5.42 -7.19 -6.56
CA GLY A 66 -4.05 -7.69 -6.59
C GLY A 66 -3.48 -8.08 -5.23
N GLN A 67 -2.15 -8.26 -5.18
CA GLN A 67 -1.42 -8.55 -3.95
C GLN A 67 -1.36 -7.32 -3.04
N TYR A 68 -1.16 -7.56 -1.74
CA TYR A 68 -0.97 -6.48 -0.80
C TYR A 68 0.41 -5.83 -0.95
N VAL A 69 0.52 -4.58 -0.52
CA VAL A 69 1.78 -3.85 -0.37
C VAL A 69 1.97 -3.53 1.11
N LEU A 70 3.18 -3.77 1.62
CA LEU A 70 3.58 -3.31 2.95
C LEU A 70 4.23 -1.92 2.83
N ALA A 71 3.60 -0.91 3.42
CA ALA A 71 4.18 0.42 3.57
C ALA A 71 4.78 0.58 4.97
N ARG A 72 6.05 1.00 5.04
CA ARG A 72 6.78 1.26 6.28
C ARG A 72 7.28 2.69 6.22
N TYR A 73 6.95 3.48 7.23
CA TYR A 73 7.25 4.92 7.25
C TYR A 73 8.42 5.29 8.15
N ASN A 74 8.74 4.43 9.10
CA ASN A 74 9.75 4.71 10.11
C ASN A 74 11.07 3.97 9.83
N ASP A 75 12.16 4.59 10.28
CA ASP A 75 13.50 4.04 10.20
C ASP A 75 13.68 2.74 11.01
N PRO A 76 14.66 1.90 10.64
CA PRO A 76 14.92 0.64 11.33
C PRO A 76 15.29 0.81 12.81
N PHE A 77 15.75 2.00 13.21
CA PHE A 77 16.11 2.33 14.60
C PHE A 77 14.94 2.82 15.45
N THR A 78 13.77 3.12 14.85
CA THR A 78 12.58 3.50 15.62
C THR A 78 12.13 2.33 16.50
N ILE A 79 11.82 2.59 17.77
CA ILE A 79 11.32 1.58 18.71
C ILE A 79 10.06 0.92 18.12
N PRO A 80 9.96 -0.43 18.09
CA PRO A 80 8.90 -1.13 17.35
C PRO A 80 7.47 -0.66 17.63
N TRP A 81 7.15 -0.35 18.88
CA TRP A 81 5.81 0.11 19.29
C TRP A 81 5.45 1.50 18.77
N PHE A 82 6.44 2.30 18.38
CA PHE A 82 6.24 3.62 17.76
C PHE A 82 6.33 3.59 16.24
N ARG A 83 6.47 2.41 15.64
CA ARG A 83 6.43 2.26 14.18
C ARG A 83 4.98 2.33 13.70
N THR A 84 4.79 2.98 12.57
CA THR A 84 3.58 2.99 11.75
C THR A 84 3.87 2.15 10.52
N ASN A 85 3.12 1.07 10.38
CA ASN A 85 3.16 0.21 9.21
C ASN A 85 1.75 0.12 8.65
N GLU A 86 1.63 -0.10 7.34
CA GLU A 86 0.34 -0.31 6.69
C GLU A 86 0.38 -1.51 5.75
N ILE A 87 -0.68 -2.32 5.77
CA ILE A 87 -1.00 -3.24 4.68
C ILE A 87 -1.98 -2.54 3.75
N LEU A 88 -1.66 -2.53 2.47
CA LEU A 88 -2.43 -1.85 1.42
C LEU A 88 -2.91 -2.87 0.38
N TYR A 89 -4.21 -2.96 0.14
CA TYR A 89 -4.77 -3.75 -0.95
C TYR A 89 -5.32 -2.86 -2.06
N PRO A 90 -4.91 -3.06 -3.33
CA PRO A 90 -5.59 -2.42 -4.45
C PRO A 90 -6.99 -3.01 -4.59
N LEU A 91 -7.98 -2.14 -4.73
CA LEU A 91 -9.38 -2.51 -4.90
C LEU A 91 -9.80 -2.40 -6.36
N LYS A 92 -10.80 -3.18 -6.75
CA LYS A 92 -11.43 -3.08 -8.07
C LYS A 92 -12.23 -1.78 -8.14
N GLU A 93 -12.05 -1.04 -9.22
CA GLU A 93 -12.84 0.17 -9.50
C GLU A 93 -14.34 -0.19 -9.60
N GLY A 94 -15.22 0.66 -9.04
CA GLY A 94 -16.66 0.41 -9.04
C GLY A 94 -17.17 -0.68 -8.08
N SER A 95 -16.34 -1.22 -7.18
CA SER A 95 -16.73 -2.35 -6.30
C SER A 95 -17.50 -1.98 -5.03
N ARG A 96 -17.96 -0.73 -4.85
CA ARG A 96 -19.03 -0.50 -3.88
C ARG A 96 -20.31 -1.03 -4.52
N LYS A 97 -20.74 -2.24 -4.15
CA LYS A 97 -22.13 -2.62 -4.43
C LYS A 97 -22.99 -1.54 -3.79
N GLU A 98 -23.68 -0.76 -4.62
CA GLU A 98 -24.70 0.17 -4.14
C GLU A 98 -25.67 -0.67 -3.29
N SER A 99 -25.67 -0.43 -1.99
CA SER A 99 -26.73 -0.90 -1.11
C SER A 99 -27.97 -0.07 -1.44
N GLY A 100 -28.65 -0.47 -2.51
CA GLY A 100 -29.90 0.10 -2.98
C GLY A 100 -31.06 -0.86 -2.69
N SER A 101 -31.97 -0.36 -1.84
CA SER A 101 -33.30 -0.86 -1.47
C SER A 101 -33.43 -2.09 -0.57
#